data_AF-A0A6T8CA31-F1
#
_entry.id   AF-A0A6T8CA31-F1
#
_cell.length_a   1.000
_cell.length_b   1.000
_cell.length_c   1.000
_cell.angle_alpha   90.00
_cell.angle_beta   90.00
_cell.angle_gamma   90.00
#
_symmetry.space_group_name_H-M   'P 1'
#
loop_
_entity.id
_entity.type
_entity.pdbx_description
1 polymer ?
#
loop_
_entity_poly.entity_id
_entity_poly.type
_entity_poly.pdbx_seq_one_letter_code
_entity_poly.pdbx_strand_id
1 'polypeptide(L)'
;MAHCAGVGITFSDEAPFCVLDLIPTGPAAAAAQNKTLRIGDILEIINDTSTASLTALQVQGMILGPPNTSVDLLFRRHVPTTEPGQVCLRFMRKDPAHGGTTAFVPRPGVTRGPPPP
;
A
#
# COMPACT_ATOMS: atom_id res chain seq x y z
N MET A 1 -12.93 -15.97 14.31
CA MET A 1 -13.05 -15.00 13.21
C MET A 1 -11.66 -14.44 12.95
N ALA A 2 -11.11 -14.55 11.75
CA ALA A 2 -9.75 -14.10 11.47
C ALA A 2 -9.72 -12.57 11.37
N HIS A 3 -9.00 -11.92 12.28
CA HIS A 3 -8.76 -10.48 12.24
C HIS A 3 -7.62 -10.21 11.26
N CYS A 4 -7.90 -9.55 10.14
CA CYS A 4 -6.88 -9.12 9.20
C CYS A 4 -6.45 -7.69 9.56
N ALA A 5 -5.15 -7.48 9.73
CA ALA A 5 -4.56 -6.17 9.99
C ALA A 5 -3.79 -5.68 8.76
N GLY A 6 -3.87 -4.38 8.50
CA GLY A 6 -3.19 -3.74 7.37
C GLY A 6 -2.18 -2.69 7.81
N VAL A 7 -1.55 -2.05 6.82
CA VAL A 7 -0.53 -0.99 7.01
C VAL A 7 -1.06 0.42 6.75
N GLY A 8 -2.30 0.54 6.26
CA GLY A 8 -2.96 1.83 6.01
C GLY A 8 -2.46 2.54 4.75
N ILE A 9 -2.25 1.80 3.66
CA ILE A 9 -1.85 2.34 2.36
C ILE A 9 -2.89 1.94 1.32
N THR A 10 -3.27 2.87 0.46
CA THR A 10 -4.10 2.63 -0.72
C THR A 10 -3.22 2.60 -1.95
N PHE A 11 -3.32 1.54 -2.75
CA PHE A 11 -2.56 1.38 -4.00
C PHE A 11 -3.46 1.52 -5.23
N SER A 12 -2.85 1.72 -6.40
CA SER A 12 -3.55 1.54 -7.69
C SER A 12 -3.96 0.09 -7.90
N ASP A 13 -5.01 -0.13 -8.70
CA ASP A 13 -5.52 -1.46 -9.00
C ASP A 13 -4.68 -2.21 -10.05
N GLU A 14 -3.80 -1.50 -10.75
CA GLU A 14 -2.97 -2.01 -11.84
C GLU A 14 -1.49 -1.74 -11.57
N ALA A 15 -0.62 -2.65 -12.04
CA ALA A 15 0.81 -2.50 -11.97
C ALA A 15 1.31 -1.44 -12.98
N PRO A 16 2.29 -0.60 -12.62
CA PRO A 16 2.98 -0.53 -11.33
C PRO A 16 2.06 -0.02 -10.20
N PHE A 17 2.14 -0.67 -9.03
CA PHE A 17 1.30 -0.34 -7.87
C PHE A 17 1.76 0.96 -7.21
N CYS A 18 1.08 2.06 -7.53
CA CYS A 18 1.40 3.38 -7.00
C CYS A 18 0.65 3.64 -5.70
N VAL A 19 1.30 4.28 -4.72
CA VAL A 19 0.66 4.78 -3.51
C VAL A 19 -0.29 5.92 -3.90
N LEU A 20 -1.59 5.71 -3.73
CA LEU A 20 -2.62 6.71 -4.01
C LEU A 20 -2.97 7.53 -2.77
N ASP A 21 -2.99 6.88 -1.61
CA ASP A 21 -3.40 7.51 -0.36
C ASP A 21 -2.82 6.79 0.86
N LEU A 22 -2.77 7.48 2.01
CA LEU A 22 -2.25 6.99 3.27
C LEU A 22 -3.23 7.28 4.39
N ILE A 23 -3.61 6.25 5.14
CA ILE A 23 -4.54 6.39 6.26
C ILE A 23 -3.83 7.12 7.41
N PRO A 24 -4.32 8.29 7.87
CA PRO A 24 -3.61 9.13 8.84
C PRO A 24 -3.29 8.48 10.19
N THR A 25 -4.08 7.48 10.60
CA THR A 25 -3.91 6.72 11.84
C THR A 25 -3.18 5.39 11.64
N GLY A 26 -2.81 5.07 10.40
CA GLY A 26 -2.16 3.82 10.03
C GLY A 26 -0.65 3.84 10.25
N PRO A 27 0.00 2.66 10.33
CA PRO A 27 1.46 2.53 10.40
C PRO A 27 2.20 3.32 9.30
N ALA A 28 1.63 3.38 8.10
CA ALA A 28 2.23 4.10 6.98
C ALA A 28 2.18 5.63 7.09
N ALA A 29 1.28 6.20 7.91
CA ALA A 29 1.25 7.64 8.13
C ALA A 29 2.53 8.16 8.80
N ALA A 30 3.12 7.38 9.71
CA ALA A 30 4.40 7.73 10.34
C ALA A 30 5.53 7.84 9.30
N ALA A 31 5.55 6.94 8.31
CA ALA A 31 6.52 7.01 7.21
C ALA A 31 6.30 8.22 6.29
N ALA A 32 5.05 8.65 6.11
CA ALA A 32 4.76 9.91 5.42
C ALA A 32 5.18 11.15 6.20
N GLN A 33 4.96 11.18 7.52
CA GLN A 33 5.40 12.29 8.39
C GLN A 33 6.92 12.49 8.32
N ASN A 34 7.68 11.39 8.25
CA ASN A 34 9.15 11.40 8.09
C ASN A 34 9.60 11.62 6.62
N LYS A 35 8.68 11.93 5.70
CA LYS A 35 8.93 12.15 4.26
C LYS A 35 9.61 10.97 3.55
N THR A 36 9.55 9.79 4.17
CA THR A 36 10.20 8.56 3.70
C THR A 36 9.32 7.87 2.66
N LEU A 37 8.00 7.82 2.91
CA LEU A 37 6.97 7.37 1.98
C LEU A 37 6.15 8.55 1.46
N ARG A 38 5.80 8.57 0.18
CA ARG A 38 4.99 9.63 -0.43
C ARG A 38 3.92 9.07 -1.34
N ILE A 39 2.85 9.84 -1.51
CA ILE A 39 1.86 9.58 -2.56
C ILE A 39 2.57 9.66 -3.93
N GLY A 40 2.31 8.68 -4.77
CA GLY A 40 2.97 8.48 -6.06
C GLY A 40 4.18 7.56 -6.02
N ASP A 41 4.70 7.17 -4.85
CA ASP A 41 5.76 6.16 -4.78
C ASP A 41 5.25 4.81 -5.32
N ILE A 42 6.13 4.06 -5.99
CA ILE A 42 5.80 2.78 -6.65
C ILE A 42 6.25 1.64 -5.75
N LEU A 43 5.34 0.74 -5.41
CA LEU A 43 5.66 -0.50 -4.69
C LEU A 43 6.32 -1.51 -5.63
N GLU A 44 7.55 -1.91 -5.35
CA GLU A 44 8.33 -2.86 -6.17
C GLU A 44 8.46 -4.25 -5.54
N ILE A 45 8.60 -4.35 -4.22
CA ILE A 45 8.83 -5.61 -3.50
C ILE A 45 8.01 -5.67 -2.21
N ILE A 46 7.45 -6.86 -1.91
CA ILE A 46 6.76 -7.20 -0.67
C ILE A 46 7.41 -8.47 -0.10
N ASN A 47 8.03 -8.40 1.08
CA ASN A 47 8.71 -9.54 1.74
C ASN A 47 9.56 -10.37 0.74
N ASP A 48 10.48 -9.70 0.03
CA ASP A 48 11.36 -10.30 -0.99
C ASP A 48 10.68 -10.76 -2.30
N THR A 49 9.36 -10.57 -2.45
CA THR A 49 8.63 -10.90 -3.69
C THR A 49 8.37 -9.65 -4.54
N SER A 50 8.79 -9.66 -5.80
CA SER A 50 8.51 -8.55 -6.72
C SER A 50 7.02 -8.45 -7.06
N THR A 51 6.49 -7.24 -7.08
CA THR A 51 5.09 -6.95 -7.40
C THR A 51 4.81 -6.90 -8.90
N ALA A 52 5.84 -6.90 -9.76
CA ALA A 52 5.68 -6.73 -11.21
C ALA A 52 4.83 -7.83 -11.88
N SER A 53 4.80 -9.02 -11.28
CA SER A 53 4.02 -10.17 -11.80
C SER A 53 2.82 -10.53 -10.91
N LEU A 54 2.51 -9.70 -9.91
CA LEU A 54 1.42 -9.94 -8.98
C LEU A 54 0.17 -9.16 -9.37
N THR A 55 -0.98 -9.77 -9.11
CA THR A 55 -2.28 -9.08 -9.21
C THR A 55 -2.55 -8.26 -7.95
N ALA A 56 -3.44 -7.26 -8.04
CA ALA A 56 -3.84 -6.46 -6.89
C ALA A 56 -4.33 -7.30 -5.70
N LEU A 57 -5.06 -8.39 -5.97
CA LEU A 57 -5.56 -9.30 -4.95
C LEU A 57 -4.41 -10.04 -4.24
N GLN A 58 -3.38 -10.47 -4.97
CA GLN A 58 -2.19 -11.09 -4.38
C GLN A 58 -1.41 -10.09 -3.55
N VAL A 59 -1.19 -8.88 -4.06
CA VAL A 59 -0.54 -7.79 -3.32
C VAL A 59 -1.29 -7.51 -2.02
N GLN A 60 -2.62 -7.37 -2.09
CA GLN A 60 -3.46 -7.15 -0.91
C GLN A 60 -3.34 -8.31 0.09
N GLY A 61 -3.37 -9.56 -0.37
CA GLY A 61 -3.20 -10.75 0.47
C GLY A 61 -1.83 -10.85 1.15
N MET A 62 -0.79 -10.26 0.55
CA MET A 62 0.56 -10.20 1.14
C MET A 62 0.73 -9.03 2.10
N ILE A 63 0.04 -7.91 1.88
CA ILE A 63 0.09 -6.74 2.75
C ILE A 63 -0.78 -6.94 3.99
N LEU A 64 -1.97 -7.52 3.81
CA LEU A 64 -2.81 -7.96 4.91
C LEU A 64 -2.24 -9.22 5.53
N GLY A 65 -2.43 -9.36 6.84
CA GLY A 65 -1.98 -10.54 7.55
C GLY A 65 -2.39 -10.51 9.01
N PRO A 66 -1.91 -11.47 9.80
CA PRO A 66 -2.21 -11.52 11.23
C PRO A 66 -1.77 -10.22 11.92
N PRO A 67 -2.53 -9.70 12.88
CA PRO A 67 -2.09 -8.54 13.67
C PRO A 67 -0.77 -8.83 14.38
N ASN A 68 0.00 -7.78 14.65
CA ASN A 68 1.33 -7.85 15.28
C ASN A 68 2.40 -8.59 14.47
N THR A 69 2.16 -8.82 13.17
CA THR A 69 3.21 -9.30 12.25
C THR A 69 3.75 -8.13 11.42
N SER A 70 4.99 -8.23 10.97
CA SER A 70 5.61 -7.23 10.11
C SER A 70 5.50 -7.59 8.63
N VAL A 71 5.48 -6.57 7.79
CA VAL A 71 5.64 -6.68 6.34
C VAL A 71 6.70 -5.69 5.88
N ASP A 72 7.62 -6.17 5.05
CA ASP A 72 8.69 -5.38 4.45
C ASP A 72 8.26 -4.96 3.04
N LEU A 73 8.20 -3.66 2.79
CA LEU A 73 7.77 -3.06 1.54
C LEU A 73 8.89 -2.20 0.96
N LEU A 74 9.29 -2.48 -0.28
CA LEU A 74 10.24 -1.66 -1.02
C LEU A 74 9.51 -0.75 -2.00
N PHE A 75 9.75 0.56 -1.87
CA PHE A 75 9.20 1.58 -2.74
C PHE A 75 10.28 2.21 -3.59
N ARG A 76 9.96 2.48 -4.86
CA ARG A 76 10.74 3.33 -5.74
C ARG A 76 10.08 4.68 -5.89
N ARG A 77 10.86 5.75 -5.73
CA ARG A 77 10.35 7.11 -5.91
C ARG A 77 10.02 7.39 -7.37
N HIS A 78 8.75 7.67 -7.67
CA HIS A 78 8.30 8.01 -9.02
C HIS A 78 8.51 9.50 -9.35
N VAL A 79 8.45 10.37 -8.34
CA VAL A 79 8.65 11.81 -8.56
C VAL A 79 10.11 12.06 -8.93
N PRO A 80 10.40 12.87 -9.98
CA PRO A 80 11.75 13.32 -10.33
C PRO A 80 12.25 14.25 -9.22
N THR A 81 12.65 13.63 -8.12
CA THR A 81 13.50 14.24 -7.11
C THR A 81 14.93 14.00 -7.54
N THR A 82 15.83 14.85 -7.07
CA THR A 82 17.25 14.89 -7.45
C THR A 82 18.01 13.58 -7.23
N GLU A 83 17.41 12.63 -6.50
CA GLU A 83 17.99 11.33 -6.20
C GLU A 83 16.96 10.23 -6.47
N PRO A 84 17.18 9.37 -7.49
CA PRO A 84 16.42 8.13 -7.63
C PRO A 84 16.76 7.23 -6.45
N GLY A 85 15.88 7.22 -5.44
CA GLY A 85 16.02 6.44 -4.23
C GLY A 85 14.99 5.33 -4.17
N GLN A 86 15.44 4.12 -3.85
CA GLN A 86 14.58 3.08 -3.29
C GLN A 86 14.52 3.22 -1.77
N VAL A 87 13.37 2.93 -1.20
CA VAL A 87 13.09 3.07 0.22
C VAL A 87 12.48 1.76 0.72
N CYS A 88 13.20 1.08 1.60
CA CYS A 88 12.70 -0.13 2.26
C CYS A 88 12.05 0.24 3.59
N LEU A 89 10.79 -0.13 3.77
CA LEU A 89 10.00 0.18 4.96
C LEU A 89 9.44 -1.09 5.56
N ARG A 90 9.71 -1.28 6.85
CA ARG A 90 9.11 -2.33 7.66
C ARG A 90 7.90 -1.76 8.40
N PHE A 91 6.72 -2.30 8.14
CA PHE A 91 5.50 -1.91 8.84
C PHE A 91 5.01 -3.05 9.73
N MET A 92 4.57 -2.71 10.93
CA MET A 92 3.85 -3.64 11.80
C MET A 92 2.35 -3.52 11.54
N ARG A 93 1.70 -4.64 11.23
CA ARG A 93 0.26 -4.71 10.99
C ARG A 93 -0.48 -4.45 12.31
N LYS A 94 -1.28 -3.38 12.36
CA LYS A 94 -2.04 -3.01 13.55
C LYS A 94 -3.50 -3.45 13.41
N ASP A 95 -4.03 -4.09 14.44
CA ASP A 95 -5.44 -4.51 14.47
C ASP A 95 -6.36 -3.27 14.48
N PRO A 96 -7.35 -3.18 13.57
CA PRO A 96 -8.30 -2.08 13.56
C PRO A 96 -9.14 -1.97 14.85
N ALA A 97 -9.28 -3.05 15.64
CA ALA A 97 -10.03 -3.07 16.89
C ALA A 97 -9.37 -2.24 18.01
N HIS A 98 -8.09 -1.86 17.90
CA HIS A 98 -7.37 -1.06 18.90
C HIS A 98 -7.02 0.36 18.40
N GLY A 99 -7.88 0.93 17.55
CA GLY A 99 -7.91 2.35 17.24
C GLY A 99 -7.41 2.68 15.84
N GLY A 100 -8.38 2.80 14.93
CA GLY A 100 -8.22 3.36 13.59
C GLY A 100 -8.79 2.45 12.52
N THR A 101 -10.05 2.67 12.16
CA THR A 101 -10.76 2.06 11.02
C THR A 101 -9.87 2.03 9.78
N THR A 102 -9.35 0.86 9.42
CA THR A 102 -8.84 0.59 8.08
C THR A 102 -10.01 0.07 7.23
N ALA A 103 -10.97 0.96 6.96
CA ALA A 103 -11.96 0.69 5.94
C ALA A 103 -11.25 0.82 4.59
N PHE A 104 -11.03 -0.31 3.91
CA PHE A 104 -10.92 -0.29 2.46
C PHE A 104 -12.23 0.29 1.94
N VAL A 105 -12.17 1.52 1.44
CA VAL A 105 -13.29 2.12 0.69
C VAL A 105 -13.02 1.80 -0.77
N PRO A 106 -13.60 0.72 -1.34
CA PRO A 106 -13.60 0.59 -2.79
C PRO A 106 -14.30 1.85 -3.31
N ARG A 107 -13.64 2.57 -4.22
CA ARG A 107 -14.25 3.75 -4.85
C ARG A 107 -15.59 3.30 -5.47
N PRO A 108 -16.74 3.84 -5.04
CA PRO A 108 -17.97 3.68 -5.79
C PRO A 108 -17.85 4.60 -7.01
N GLY A 109 -17.60 4.04 -8.20
CA GLY A 109 -17.65 4.85 -9.43
C GLY A 109 -16.84 4.43 -10.65
N VAL A 110 -16.14 3.28 -10.70
CA VAL A 110 -15.59 2.80 -11.98
C VAL A 110 -16.66 1.99 -12.72
N THR A 111 -17.68 2.69 -13.23
CA THR A 111 -18.46 2.15 -14.36
C THR A 111 -17.53 2.16 -15.57
N ARG A 112 -17.03 0.98 -15.95
CA ARG A 112 -16.43 0.76 -17.27
C ARG A 112 -17.47 1.12 -18.33
N GLY A 113 -17.39 2.33 -18.87
CA GLY A 113 -18.09 2.67 -20.10
C GLY A 113 -17.54 1.80 -21.24
N PRO A 114 -18.36 1.30 -22.16
CA PRO A 114 -17.88 0.56 -23.31
C PRO A 114 -16.97 1.46 -24.17
N PRO A 115 -15.93 0.88 -24.82
CA PRO A 115 -15.02 1.64 -25.65
C PRO A 115 -15.77 2.27 -26.84
N PRO A 116 -15.40 3.49 -27.27
CA PRO A 116 -16.02 4.13 -28.41
C PRO A 116 -15.67 3.39 -29.72
N PRO A 117 -16.61 3.29 -30.69
CA PRO A 117 -16.27 2.98 -32.08
C PRO A 117 -15.59 4.17 -32.78
#